data_AF-A0A1S9MBU1-F1
#
_entry.id   AF-A0A1S9MBU1-F1
#
_cell.length_a   1.000
_cell.length_b   1.000
_cell.length_c   1.000
_cell.angle_alpha   90.00
_cell.angle_beta   90.00
_cell.angle_gamma   90.00
#
_symmetry.space_group_name_H-M   'P 1'
#
loop_
_entity.id
_entity.type
_entity.pdbx_description
1 polymer ?
#
loop_
_entity_poly.entity_id
_entity_poly.type
_entity_poly.pdbx_seq_one_letter_code
_entity_poly.pdbx_strand_id
1 'polypeptide(L)'
;MPTISDPIVPDGASHPRAERIWCGNCRTAEHVIMDSIEPLKPPVTGLVDVAYTCVECDTFYAHPATFQDVAAILNQRGTVRGVLQFGGEYIHCGEPMKISGTGFHSVYAPMSTEDPAVDLLDVYLATKVLQCRCGFRMELPS
;
A
#
# COMPACT_ATOMS: atom_id res chain seq x y z
N MET A 1 -42.93 -44.35 21.00
CA MET A 1 -41.56 -43.77 21.00
C MET A 1 -41.53 -42.72 19.90
N PRO A 2 -41.39 -41.42 20.20
CA PRO A 2 -41.46 -40.37 19.20
C PRO A 2 -40.11 -40.23 18.48
N THR A 3 -40.17 -40.13 17.16
CA THR A 3 -39.03 -39.86 16.28
C THR A 3 -38.65 -38.39 16.41
N ILE A 4 -37.53 -38.10 17.07
CA ILE A 4 -36.91 -36.77 16.99
C ILE A 4 -36.45 -36.60 15.54
N SER A 5 -37.07 -35.66 14.85
CA SER A 5 -36.57 -35.16 13.57
C SER A 5 -35.66 -34.00 13.90
N ASP A 6 -34.37 -34.16 13.64
CA ASP A 6 -33.40 -33.07 13.72
C ASP A 6 -33.80 -31.96 12.74
N PRO A 7 -33.73 -30.68 13.15
CA PRO A 7 -33.99 -29.59 12.25
C PRO A 7 -32.84 -29.49 11.25
N ILE A 8 -33.18 -29.59 9.96
CA ILE A 8 -32.27 -29.27 8.86
C ILE A 8 -31.97 -27.77 8.96
N VAL A 9 -30.80 -27.43 9.51
CA VAL A 9 -30.24 -26.08 9.43
C VAL A 9 -29.84 -25.86 7.96
N PRO A 10 -30.36 -24.82 7.27
CA PRO A 10 -29.90 -24.51 5.93
C PRO A 10 -28.46 -23.98 6.03
N ASP A 11 -27.51 -24.81 5.63
CA ASP A 11 -26.09 -24.48 5.46
C ASP A 11 -25.93 -23.56 4.23
N GLY A 12 -26.34 -22.31 4.40
CA GLY A 12 -26.32 -21.27 3.39
C GLY A 12 -25.33 -20.15 3.73
N ALA A 13 -24.31 -20.42 4.53
CA ALA A 13 -23.23 -19.46 4.74
C ALA A 13 -22.34 -19.46 3.49
N SER A 14 -22.44 -18.40 2.70
CA SER A 14 -21.53 -18.10 1.60
C SER A 14 -20.09 -18.24 2.10
N HIS A 15 -19.37 -19.26 1.64
CA HIS A 15 -17.97 -19.40 2.00
C HIS A 15 -17.23 -18.15 1.51
N PRO A 16 -16.43 -17.49 2.37
CA PRO A 16 -15.68 -16.31 1.95
C PRO A 16 -14.77 -16.71 0.79
N ARG A 17 -14.92 -16.01 -0.33
CA ARG A 17 -14.12 -16.24 -1.53
C ARG A 17 -13.03 -15.19 -1.57
N ALA A 18 -11.84 -15.62 -1.98
CA ALA A 18 -10.77 -14.67 -2.25
C ALA A 18 -11.18 -13.79 -3.44
N GLU A 19 -10.97 -12.49 -3.27
CA GLU A 19 -11.09 -11.50 -4.33
C GLU A 19 -9.71 -10.93 -4.66
N ARG A 20 -9.55 -10.51 -5.92
CA ARG A 20 -8.27 -9.99 -6.42
C ARG A 20 -8.05 -8.58 -5.87
N ILE A 21 -6.85 -8.33 -5.34
CA ILE A 21 -6.43 -7.00 -4.89
C ILE A 21 -6.11 -6.13 -6.11
N TRP A 22 -7.00 -5.17 -6.42
CA TRP A 22 -6.84 -4.20 -7.50
C TRP A 22 -7.83 -3.05 -7.34
N CYS A 23 -7.55 -1.91 -7.97
CA CYS A 23 -8.54 -0.85 -8.04
C CYS A 23 -9.52 -1.13 -9.20
N GLY A 24 -10.83 -1.13 -8.93
CA GLY A 24 -11.86 -1.32 -9.96
C GLY A 24 -11.92 -0.16 -10.96
N ASN A 25 -11.65 1.07 -10.53
CA ASN A 25 -11.67 2.26 -11.38
C ASN A 25 -10.43 2.34 -12.25
N CYS A 26 -9.25 2.27 -11.62
CA CYS A 26 -7.96 2.34 -12.28
C CYS A 26 -7.63 1.01 -13.03
N ARG A 27 -8.37 -0.09 -12.74
CA ARG A 27 -8.21 -1.47 -13.28
C ARG A 27 -6.81 -2.07 -13.16
N THR A 28 -6.08 -1.64 -12.13
CA THR A 28 -4.70 -2.05 -11.89
C THR A 28 -4.43 -2.14 -10.39
N ALA A 29 -3.40 -2.88 -10.03
CA ALA A 29 -2.84 -2.91 -8.69
C ALA A 29 -1.69 -1.89 -8.51
N GLU A 30 -1.34 -1.14 -9.56
CA GLU A 30 -0.23 -0.18 -9.60
C GLU A 30 -0.42 1.09 -8.77
N HIS A 31 -1.62 1.35 -8.24
CA HIS A 31 -1.86 2.46 -7.29
C HIS A 31 -2.41 2.04 -5.91
N VAL A 32 -2.49 0.74 -5.60
CA VAL A 32 -2.95 0.19 -4.32
C VAL A 32 -1.89 0.24 -3.20
N ILE A 33 -2.14 0.95 -2.11
CA ILE A 33 -1.38 0.83 -0.86
C ILE A 33 -2.16 -0.05 0.13
N MET A 34 -1.48 -1.05 0.70
CA MET A 34 -2.06 -1.94 1.70
C MET A 34 -2.14 -1.24 3.06
N ASP A 35 -3.35 -1.17 3.63
CA ASP A 35 -3.63 -0.49 4.90
C ASP A 35 -3.64 -1.48 6.07
N SER A 36 -4.28 -2.64 5.91
CA SER A 36 -4.29 -3.69 6.93
C SER A 36 -4.40 -5.10 6.33
N ILE A 37 -3.92 -6.08 7.09
CA ILE A 37 -4.07 -7.51 6.83
C ILE A 37 -4.47 -8.16 8.16
N GLU A 38 -5.68 -8.72 8.21
CA GLU A 38 -6.24 -9.34 9.41
C GLU A 38 -6.62 -10.80 9.16
N PRO A 39 -6.61 -11.66 10.20
CA PRO A 39 -7.20 -12.97 10.09
C PRO A 39 -8.72 -12.85 9.93
N LEU A 40 -9.30 -13.66 9.03
CA LEU A 40 -10.76 -13.80 8.92
C LEU A 40 -11.37 -14.30 10.23
N LYS A 41 -12.64 -13.94 10.44
CA LYS A 41 -13.44 -14.38 11.58
C LYS A 41 -14.72 -15.06 11.06
N PRO A 42 -14.85 -16.39 11.14
CA PRO A 42 -13.88 -17.36 11.67
C PRO A 42 -12.63 -17.52 10.77
N PRO A 43 -11.47 -17.98 11.32
CA PRO A 43 -10.26 -18.18 10.52
C PRO A 43 -10.46 -19.20 9.41
N VAL A 44 -10.02 -18.85 8.20
CA VAL A 44 -10.02 -19.74 7.04
C VAL A 44 -8.59 -19.88 6.53
N THR A 45 -8.10 -21.11 6.41
CA THR A 45 -6.73 -21.37 5.96
C THR A 45 -6.48 -20.80 4.58
N GLY A 46 -5.37 -20.07 4.43
CA GLY A 46 -4.97 -19.50 3.14
C GLY A 46 -5.57 -18.13 2.82
N LEU A 47 -6.54 -17.66 3.62
CA LEU A 47 -7.21 -16.39 3.42
C LEU A 47 -6.97 -15.42 4.58
N VAL A 48 -6.99 -14.14 4.24
CA VAL A 48 -6.95 -13.00 5.16
C VAL A 48 -7.98 -11.98 4.72
N ASP A 49 -8.49 -11.21 5.67
CA ASP A 49 -9.22 -9.98 5.34
C ASP A 49 -8.21 -8.87 5.12
N VAL A 50 -8.35 -8.12 4.03
CA VAL A 50 -7.42 -7.05 3.68
C VAL A 50 -8.17 -5.75 3.51
N ALA A 51 -7.53 -4.65 3.87
CA ALA A 51 -7.97 -3.30 3.57
C ALA A 51 -6.88 -2.56 2.80
N TYR A 52 -7.25 -1.87 1.74
CA TYR A 52 -6.32 -1.12 0.92
C TYR A 52 -6.96 0.07 0.22
N THR A 53 -6.13 1.06 -0.10
CA THR A 53 -6.56 2.30 -0.74
C THR A 53 -5.83 2.48 -2.08
N CYS A 54 -6.57 2.82 -3.12
CA CYS A 54 -5.98 3.27 -4.39
C CYS A 54 -5.61 4.75 -4.28
N VAL A 55 -4.33 5.11 -4.29
CA VAL A 55 -3.89 6.51 -4.13
C VAL A 55 -4.18 7.41 -5.34
N GLU A 56 -4.43 6.81 -6.51
CA GLU A 56 -4.76 7.56 -7.73
C GLU A 56 -6.26 7.92 -7.77
N CYS A 57 -7.09 6.96 -7.39
CA CYS A 57 -8.54 7.05 -7.47
C CYS A 57 -9.20 7.39 -6.10
N ASP A 58 -8.41 7.51 -5.02
CA ASP A 58 -8.78 7.68 -3.60
C ASP A 58 -9.91 6.73 -3.13
N THR A 59 -9.93 5.51 -3.66
CA THR A 59 -10.99 4.53 -3.39
C THR A 59 -10.50 3.46 -2.43
N PHE A 60 -11.28 3.22 -1.39
CA PHE A 60 -11.05 2.19 -0.38
C PHE A 60 -11.72 0.85 -0.75
N TYR A 61 -11.03 -0.25 -0.46
CA TYR A 61 -11.51 -1.61 -0.66
C TYR A 61 -11.22 -2.44 0.59
N ALA A 62 -12.16 -3.30 0.97
CA ALA A 62 -11.95 -4.32 1.99
C ALA A 62 -12.64 -5.62 1.59
N HIS A 63 -11.89 -6.72 1.56
CA HIS A 63 -12.40 -8.04 1.18
C HIS A 63 -11.43 -9.16 1.59
N PRO A 64 -11.89 -10.43 1.61
CA PRO A 64 -11.00 -11.57 1.74
C PRO A 64 -10.05 -11.68 0.54
N ALA A 65 -8.78 -12.01 0.78
CA ALA A 65 -7.78 -12.26 -0.25
C ALA A 65 -6.87 -13.42 0.14
N THR A 66 -6.16 -14.00 -0.84
CA THR A 66 -5.17 -15.04 -0.55
C THR A 66 -3.86 -14.44 -0.03
N PHE A 67 -3.12 -15.19 0.78
CA PHE A 67 -1.75 -14.78 1.15
C PHE A 67 -0.83 -14.56 -0.06
N GLN A 68 -1.05 -15.29 -1.15
CA GLN A 68 -0.26 -15.16 -2.38
C GLN A 68 -0.52 -13.82 -3.06
N ASP A 69 -1.78 -13.39 -3.14
CA ASP A 69 -2.15 -12.09 -3.70
C ASP A 69 -1.58 -10.95 -2.86
N VAL A 70 -1.68 -11.04 -1.53
CA VAL A 70 -1.09 -10.07 -0.61
C VAL A 70 0.42 -9.98 -0.80
N ALA A 71 1.11 -11.12 -0.83
CA ALA A 71 2.56 -11.15 -1.06
C ALA A 71 2.93 -10.54 -2.42
N ALA A 72 2.15 -10.77 -3.47
CA ALA A 72 2.39 -10.17 -4.78
C ALA A 72 2.33 -8.64 -4.71
N ILE A 73 1.36 -8.06 -4.01
CA ILE A 73 1.24 -6.61 -3.82
C ILE A 73 2.41 -6.04 -3.01
N LEU A 74 2.71 -6.67 -1.87
CA LEU A 74 3.78 -6.21 -0.97
C LEU A 74 5.17 -6.33 -1.63
N ASN A 75 5.39 -7.33 -2.48
CA ASN A 75 6.67 -7.52 -3.18
C ASN A 75 6.81 -6.64 -4.43
N GLN A 76 5.71 -6.20 -5.04
CA GLN A 76 5.74 -5.31 -6.21
C GLN A 76 6.15 -3.88 -5.83
N ARG A 77 5.87 -3.46 -4.59
CA ARG A 77 5.99 -2.06 -4.16
C ARG A 77 7.18 -1.80 -3.27
N GLY A 78 8.32 -1.72 -3.93
CA GLY A 78 9.34 -0.78 -3.54
C GLY A 78 9.76 0.00 -4.77
N THR A 79 9.43 1.30 -4.86
CA THR A 79 10.12 2.24 -5.78
C THR A 79 11.64 2.13 -5.57
N VAL A 80 12.00 1.73 -4.35
CA VAL A 80 13.33 1.35 -3.91
C VAL A 80 13.32 -0.13 -3.53
N ARG A 81 14.17 -0.94 -4.19
CA ARG A 81 14.37 -2.35 -3.83
C ARG A 81 14.74 -2.49 -2.35
N GLY A 82 14.08 -3.43 -1.65
CA GLY A 82 14.36 -3.74 -0.25
C GLY A 82 13.59 -2.88 0.77
N VAL A 83 12.71 -1.98 0.31
CA VAL A 83 11.79 -1.22 1.15
C VAL A 83 10.37 -1.71 0.90
N LEU A 84 9.64 -2.02 1.98
CA LEU A 84 8.22 -2.39 1.96
C LEU A 84 7.37 -1.19 2.41
N GLN A 85 6.30 -0.88 1.68
CA GLN A 85 5.30 0.09 2.11
C GLN A 85 4.05 -0.63 2.63
N PHE A 86 3.69 -0.40 3.90
CA PHE A 86 2.54 -1.05 4.54
C PHE A 86 1.98 -0.17 5.67
N GLY A 87 0.66 0.03 5.70
CA GLY A 87 -0.01 0.83 6.73
C GLY A 87 0.46 2.29 6.78
N GLY A 88 0.86 2.85 5.64
CA GLY A 88 1.45 4.20 5.55
C GLY A 88 2.92 4.29 5.97
N GLU A 89 3.51 3.22 6.51
CA GLU A 89 4.90 3.17 6.96
C GLU A 89 5.82 2.61 5.87
N TYR A 90 7.11 2.97 5.94
CA TYR A 90 8.18 2.42 5.12
C TYR A 90 9.05 1.51 5.99
N ILE A 91 9.19 0.24 5.61
CA ILE A 91 9.85 -0.79 6.39
C ILE A 91 11.09 -1.28 5.65
N HIS A 92 12.24 -1.32 6.34
CA HIS A 92 13.50 -1.87 5.83
C HIS A 92 14.17 -2.68 6.94
N CYS A 93 14.79 -3.82 6.60
CA CYS A 93 15.29 -4.80 7.58
C CYS A 93 14.23 -5.32 8.58
N GLY A 94 12.95 -5.23 8.23
CA GLY A 94 11.83 -5.66 9.10
C GLY A 94 11.42 -4.65 10.17
N GLU A 95 11.96 -3.44 10.16
CA GLU A 95 11.59 -2.36 11.10
C GLU A 95 11.11 -1.11 10.36
N PRO A 96 10.15 -0.33 10.91
CA PRO A 96 9.78 0.97 10.37
C PRO A 96 10.97 1.95 10.34
N MET A 97 11.13 2.65 9.22
CA MET A 97 12.14 3.67 9.04
C MET A 97 11.76 4.94 9.79
N LYS A 98 12.75 5.64 10.37
CA LYS A 98 12.54 6.88 11.11
C LYS A 98 12.79 8.10 10.24
N ILE A 99 12.02 9.17 10.44
CA ILE A 99 12.35 10.48 9.85
C ILE A 99 13.63 10.99 10.51
N SER A 100 14.66 11.22 9.70
CA SER A 100 15.99 11.67 10.13
C SER A 100 16.27 13.13 9.73
N GLY A 101 15.42 13.72 8.88
CA GLY A 101 15.49 15.15 8.55
C GLY A 101 14.52 15.55 7.44
N THR A 102 14.51 16.84 7.12
CA THR A 102 13.82 17.43 5.97
C THR A 102 14.85 18.01 5.01
N GLY A 103 14.80 17.61 3.74
CA GLY A 103 15.62 18.17 2.67
C GLY A 103 14.85 19.20 1.86
N PHE A 104 15.57 20.02 1.09
CA PHE A 104 15.00 20.87 0.05
C PHE A 104 15.73 20.57 -1.25
N HIS A 105 15.01 20.19 -2.30
CA HIS A 105 15.58 20.03 -3.64
C HIS A 105 15.02 21.11 -4.57
N SER A 106 15.92 21.83 -5.26
CA SER A 106 15.55 22.71 -6.37
C SER A 106 15.50 21.87 -7.65
N VAL A 107 14.36 21.91 -8.35
CA VAL A 107 14.21 21.26 -9.66
C VAL A 107 14.62 22.26 -10.74
N TYR A 108 15.88 22.20 -11.19
CA TYR A 108 16.33 22.98 -12.34
C TYR A 108 15.73 22.43 -13.64
N ALA A 109 14.83 23.19 -14.27
CA ALA A 109 14.51 23.03 -15.69
C ALA A 109 15.45 23.93 -16.50
N PRO A 110 16.34 23.41 -17.36
CA PRO A 110 17.15 24.27 -18.21
C PRO A 110 16.24 24.94 -19.24
N MET A 111 15.98 26.24 -19.05
CA MET A 111 15.27 27.04 -20.05
C MET A 111 16.22 27.46 -21.16
N SER A 112 15.69 27.37 -22.38
CA SER A 112 16.27 27.75 -23.66
C SER A 112 16.97 29.12 -23.64
N THR A 113 17.94 29.30 -24.54
CA THR A 113 18.93 30.39 -24.60
C THR A 113 18.40 31.75 -25.12
N GLU A 114 17.24 32.23 -24.69
CA GLU A 114 16.72 33.54 -25.14
C GLU A 114 16.28 34.45 -23.96
N ASP A 115 17.10 35.49 -23.75
CA ASP A 115 16.89 36.78 -23.05
C ASP A 115 16.92 36.87 -21.50
N PRO A 116 17.63 37.85 -20.89
CA PRO A 116 17.93 37.87 -19.45
C PRO A 116 17.07 38.89 -18.69
N ALA A 117 15.88 38.49 -18.20
CA ALA A 117 15.18 39.25 -17.15
C ALA A 117 13.95 38.51 -16.57
N VAL A 118 14.02 37.21 -16.30
CA VAL A 118 12.93 36.52 -15.61
C VAL A 118 13.46 35.95 -14.31
N ASP A 119 12.97 36.51 -13.21
CA ASP A 119 13.14 36.03 -11.84
C ASP A 119 12.78 34.54 -11.82
N LEU A 120 13.81 33.68 -11.76
CA LEU A 120 13.66 32.24 -11.82
C LEU A 120 12.89 31.81 -10.57
N LEU A 121 11.66 31.34 -10.73
CA LEU A 121 10.96 30.66 -9.65
C LEU A 121 11.70 29.36 -9.34
N ASP A 122 12.63 29.41 -8.39
CA ASP A 122 13.19 28.22 -7.76
C ASP A 122 12.04 27.48 -7.07
N VAL A 123 11.57 26.39 -7.69
CA VAL A 123 10.59 25.50 -7.08
C VAL A 123 11.35 24.62 -6.09
N TYR A 124 11.33 25.02 -4.82
CA TYR A 124 11.85 24.21 -3.73
C TYR A 124 10.83 23.15 -3.32
N LEU A 125 11.16 21.89 -3.56
CA LEU A 125 10.38 20.76 -3.03
C LEU A 125 10.91 20.38 -1.66
N ALA A 126 10.07 20.53 -0.63
CA ALA A 126 10.36 19.97 0.68
C ALA A 126 10.34 18.44 0.58
N THR A 127 11.41 17.79 1.02
CA THR A 127 11.49 16.32 1.09
C THR A 127 11.65 15.87 2.54
N LYS A 128 11.13 14.69 2.86
CA LYS A 128 11.37 13.99 4.13
C LYS A 128 12.41 12.92 3.88
N VAL A 129 13.42 12.86 4.75
CA VAL A 129 14.43 11.81 4.71
C VAL A 129 14.09 10.73 5.72
N LEU A 130 13.86 9.52 5.24
CA LEU A 130 13.68 8.33 6.07
C LEU A 130 15.00 7.58 6.20
N GLN A 131 15.28 7.04 7.39
CA GLN A 131 16.49 6.29 7.71
C GLN A 131 16.16 4.98 8.44
N CYS A 132 16.76 3.89 7.96
CA CYS A 132 16.79 2.61 8.65
C CYS A 132 18.05 2.53 9.54
N ARG A 133 17.97 1.78 10.64
CA ARG A 133 19.11 1.51 11.54
C ARG A 133 20.32 0.85 10.87
N CYS A 134 20.14 0.20 9.72
CA CYS A 134 21.23 -0.40 8.96
C CYS A 134 22.05 0.62 8.15
N GLY A 135 21.65 1.89 8.17
CA GLY A 135 22.31 2.98 7.42
C GLY A 135 21.63 3.31 6.08
N PHE A 136 20.67 2.49 5.63
CA PHE A 136 19.87 2.78 4.44
C PHE A 136 19.05 4.08 4.62
N ARG A 137 19.00 4.92 3.58
CA ARG A 137 18.26 6.18 3.55
C ARG A 137 17.47 6.32 2.25
N MET A 138 16.31 6.95 2.34
CA MET A 138 15.51 7.35 1.17
C MET A 138 14.88 8.72 1.39
N GLU A 139 14.56 9.40 0.31
CA GLU A 139 13.91 10.70 0.32
C GLU A 139 12.53 10.60 -0.33
N LEU A 140 11.55 11.24 0.28
CA LEU A 140 10.17 11.28 -0.18
C LEU A 140 9.74 12.74 -0.34
N PRO A 141 9.00 13.10 -1.39
CA PRO A 141 8.29 14.38 -1.45
C PRO A 141 7.40 14.55 -0.21
N SER A 142 7.35 15.76 0.37
CA SER A 142 6.62 16.03 1.61
C SER A 142 5.12 16.08 1.45
#